data_AF-A0A838V214-F1
#
_entry.id   AF-A0A838V214-F1
#
_cell.length_a   1.000
_cell.length_b   1.000
_cell.length_c   1.000
_cell.angle_alpha   90.00
_cell.angle_beta   90.00
_cell.angle_gamma   90.00
#
_symmetry.space_group_name_H-M   'P 1'
#
loop_
_entity.id
_entity.type
_entity.pdbx_description
1 polymer ?
#
loop_
_entity_poly.entity_id
_entity_poly.type
_entity_poly.pdbx_seq_one_letter_code
_entity_poly.pdbx_strand_id
1 'polypeptide(L)'
;MRLKLPKQKKAAGSMAPTPPAAASPPVPAPGKALSQAYGQEFVVDLQRRRDQLVARVAELQWDLGGLVYEMVVRNRIQIEVLVKRAVVLQDADAELHEVERIVRMEETATAGSCTSCGAPHSSGATFCWQCGKPLLEQVSGDAILRG
;
A
#
# COMPACT_ATOMS: atom_id res chain seq x y z
N MET A 1 73.03 1.36 40.73
CA MET A 1 71.94 1.45 41.72
C MET A 1 70.73 0.69 41.19
N ARG A 2 70.40 -0.47 41.78
CA ARG A 2 69.24 -1.31 41.41
C ARG A 2 68.01 -0.82 42.17
N LEU A 3 67.05 -0.19 41.51
CA LEU A 3 65.72 0.07 42.09
C LEU A 3 64.81 -1.14 41.87
N LYS A 4 64.31 -1.69 42.97
CA LYS A 4 63.38 -2.83 43.03
C LYS A 4 61.96 -2.37 42.68
N LEU A 5 61.30 -3.07 41.75
CA LEU A 5 59.86 -2.99 41.51
C LEU A 5 59.07 -3.67 42.65
N PRO A 6 57.95 -3.09 43.12
CA PRO A 6 57.02 -3.78 44.01
C PRO A 6 56.06 -4.70 43.24
N LYS A 7 55.91 -5.94 43.75
CA LYS A 7 54.97 -6.97 43.27
C LYS A 7 53.51 -6.55 43.52
N GLN A 8 52.69 -6.52 42.47
CA GLN A 8 51.23 -6.41 42.59
C GLN A 8 50.59 -7.78 42.89
N LYS A 9 49.64 -7.78 43.84
CA LYS A 9 48.88 -8.94 44.30
C LYS A 9 47.78 -9.29 43.29
N LYS A 10 47.65 -10.59 42.95
CA LYS A 10 46.48 -11.13 42.24
C LYS A 10 45.30 -11.24 43.22
N ALA A 11 44.20 -10.57 42.92
CA ALA A 11 42.91 -10.78 43.58
C ALA A 11 42.11 -11.83 42.80
N ALA A 12 41.67 -12.87 43.51
CA ALA A 12 40.75 -13.89 43.04
C ALA A 12 39.34 -13.31 42.86
N GLY A 13 38.59 -13.88 41.91
CA GLY A 13 37.28 -13.40 41.51
C GLY A 13 36.15 -13.69 42.51
N SER A 14 35.02 -13.02 42.29
CA SER A 14 33.71 -13.55 42.63
C SER A 14 32.66 -13.06 41.63
N MET A 15 31.82 -14.00 41.25
CA MET A 15 30.76 -14.03 40.25
C MET A 15 29.69 -12.96 40.49
N ALA A 16 29.29 -12.23 39.44
CA ALA A 16 28.05 -11.45 39.41
C ALA A 16 27.00 -12.20 38.56
N PRO A 17 25.71 -12.22 38.96
CA PRO A 17 24.67 -12.92 38.22
C PRO A 17 24.29 -12.16 36.93
N THR A 18 24.13 -12.92 35.85
CA THR A 18 23.74 -12.47 34.50
C THR A 18 22.32 -11.88 34.51
N PRO A 19 22.07 -10.68 33.94
CA PRO A 19 20.71 -10.20 33.73
C PRO A 19 20.01 -11.02 32.62
N PRO A 20 18.68 -11.23 32.69
CA PRO A 20 17.96 -11.92 31.65
C PRO A 20 18.01 -11.11 30.36
N ALA A 21 18.43 -11.76 29.27
CA ALA A 21 18.44 -11.19 27.94
C ALA A 21 17.01 -10.79 27.55
N ALA A 22 16.73 -9.49 27.63
CA ALA A 22 15.56 -8.91 26.99
C ALA A 22 15.71 -9.17 25.48
N ALA A 23 14.79 -9.97 24.93
CA ALA A 23 14.70 -10.20 23.50
C ALA A 23 14.47 -8.86 22.80
N SER A 24 15.47 -8.41 22.04
CA SER A 24 15.32 -7.25 21.16
C SER A 24 14.16 -7.50 20.18
N PRO A 25 13.31 -6.50 19.89
CA PRO A 25 12.33 -6.62 18.82
C PRO A 25 13.05 -6.90 17.49
N PRO A 26 12.45 -7.68 16.58
CA PRO A 26 13.07 -7.96 15.29
C PRO A 26 13.25 -6.65 14.52
N VAL A 27 14.50 -6.21 14.37
CA VAL A 27 14.86 -5.11 13.50
C VAL A 27 14.54 -5.55 12.07
N PRO A 28 13.62 -4.87 11.35
CA PRO A 28 13.36 -5.22 9.97
C PRO A 28 14.66 -5.08 9.18
N ALA A 29 14.98 -6.09 8.36
CA ALA A 29 16.17 -6.06 7.52
C ALA A 29 16.17 -4.77 6.67
N PRO A 30 17.31 -4.06 6.54
CA PRO A 30 17.37 -2.72 5.97
C PRO A 30 16.78 -2.59 4.56
N GLY A 31 16.80 -3.66 3.75
CA GLY A 31 16.17 -3.67 2.42
C GLY A 31 14.64 -3.70 2.41
N LYS A 32 13.99 -4.19 3.49
CA LYS A 32 12.53 -4.29 3.58
C LYS A 32 11.87 -2.96 3.93
N ALA A 33 12.54 -2.13 4.72
CA ALA A 33 12.05 -0.80 5.08
C ALA A 33 12.09 0.17 3.88
N LEU A 34 13.15 0.08 3.06
CA LEU A 34 13.27 0.91 1.85
C LEU A 34 12.24 0.56 0.77
N SER A 35 11.97 -0.73 0.55
CA SER A 35 10.95 -1.15 -0.42
C SER A 35 9.52 -0.82 0.04
N GLN A 36 9.27 -0.85 1.35
CA GLN A 36 7.99 -0.39 1.92
C GLN A 36 7.82 1.13 1.79
N ALA A 37 8.86 1.92 2.07
CA ALA A 37 8.81 3.37 1.89
C ALA A 37 8.57 3.75 0.42
N TYR A 38 9.27 3.10 -0.51
CA TYR A 38 9.07 3.32 -1.95
C TYR A 38 7.66 2.91 -2.41
N GLY A 39 7.14 1.78 -1.91
CA GLY A 39 5.77 1.36 -2.19
C GLY A 39 4.72 2.34 -1.64
N GLN A 40 4.94 2.89 -0.45
CA GLN A 40 4.06 3.91 0.12
C GLN A 40 4.09 5.23 -0.66
N GLU A 41 5.28 5.69 -1.08
CA GLU A 41 5.43 6.90 -1.90
C GLU A 41 4.72 6.74 -3.26
N PHE A 42 4.86 5.58 -3.90
CA PHE A 42 4.17 5.27 -5.16
C PHE A 42 2.63 5.31 -5.03
N VAL A 43 2.08 4.70 -3.97
CA VAL A 43 0.63 4.74 -3.70
C VAL A 43 0.14 6.18 -3.48
N VAL A 44 0.90 6.99 -2.73
CA VAL A 44 0.57 8.41 -2.49
C VAL A 44 0.58 9.22 -3.80
N ASP A 45 1.56 8.97 -4.67
CA ASP A 45 1.63 9.63 -5.97
C ASP A 45 0.46 9.24 -6.89
N LEU A 46 0.07 7.97 -6.91
CA LEU A 46 -1.11 7.49 -7.63
C LEU A 46 -2.41 8.10 -7.09
N GLN A 47 -2.56 8.18 -5.78
CA GLN A 47 -3.71 8.85 -5.15
C GLN A 47 -3.78 10.33 -5.52
N ARG A 48 -2.64 11.04 -5.51
CA ARG A 48 -2.57 12.43 -5.96
C ARG A 48 -2.97 12.57 -7.43
N ARG A 49 -2.49 11.66 -8.29
CA ARG A 49 -2.84 11.66 -9.72
C ARG A 49 -4.34 11.43 -9.92
N ARG A 50 -4.94 10.49 -9.18
CA ARG A 50 -6.39 10.25 -9.18
C ARG A 50 -7.13 11.54 -8.84
N ASP A 51 -6.77 12.21 -7.75
CA ASP A 51 -7.48 13.42 -7.29
C ASP A 51 -7.37 14.56 -8.32
N GLN A 52 -6.22 14.70 -9.00
CA GLN A 52 -6.05 15.64 -10.11
C GLN A 52 -6.96 15.31 -11.30
N LEU A 53 -7.09 14.03 -11.65
CA LEU A 53 -7.96 13.59 -12.75
C LEU A 53 -9.44 13.77 -12.40
N VAL A 54 -9.85 13.49 -11.16
CA VAL A 54 -11.20 13.77 -10.67
C VAL A 54 -11.55 15.25 -10.83
N ALA A 55 -10.66 16.15 -10.39
CA ALA A 55 -10.85 17.58 -10.54
C ALA A 55 -10.98 17.98 -12.02
N ARG A 56 -10.08 17.47 -12.87
CA ARG A 56 -10.08 17.75 -14.32
C ARG A 56 -11.34 17.26 -15.02
N VAL A 57 -11.81 16.05 -14.70
CA VAL A 57 -13.05 15.49 -15.25
C VAL A 57 -14.25 16.36 -14.83
N ALA A 58 -14.31 16.79 -13.57
CA ALA A 58 -15.37 17.67 -13.09
C ALA A 58 -15.37 19.03 -13.81
N GLU A 59 -14.20 19.65 -14.01
CA GLU A 59 -14.06 20.89 -14.78
C GLU A 59 -14.53 20.71 -16.23
N LEU A 60 -14.09 19.64 -16.90
CA LEU A 60 -14.49 19.36 -18.29
C LEU A 60 -15.99 19.08 -18.42
N GLN A 61 -16.60 18.39 -17.45
CA GLN A 61 -18.05 18.18 -17.41
C GLN A 61 -18.80 19.50 -17.21
N TRP A 62 -18.32 20.36 -16.31
CA TRP A 62 -18.89 21.68 -16.07
C TRP A 62 -18.84 22.54 -17.34
N ASP A 63 -17.68 22.61 -17.99
CA ASP A 63 -17.49 23.37 -19.22
C ASP A 63 -18.34 22.84 -20.38
N LEU A 64 -18.44 21.52 -20.53
CA LEU A 64 -19.28 20.89 -21.56
C LEU A 64 -20.76 21.21 -21.30
N GLY A 65 -21.22 21.13 -20.05
CA GLY A 65 -22.58 21.48 -19.66
C GLY A 65 -22.89 22.96 -19.92
N GLY A 66 -21.98 23.86 -19.56
CA GLY A 66 -22.09 25.29 -19.83
C GLY A 66 -22.15 25.60 -21.33
N LEU A 67 -21.32 24.92 -22.14
CA LEU A 67 -21.33 25.05 -23.60
C LEU A 67 -22.69 24.62 -24.19
N VAL A 68 -23.21 23.47 -23.76
CA VAL A 68 -24.52 22.98 -24.21
C VAL A 68 -25.63 23.95 -23.79
N TYR A 69 -25.61 24.43 -22.54
CA TYR A 69 -26.57 25.41 -22.05
C TYR A 69 -26.60 26.66 -22.93
N GLU A 70 -25.43 27.26 -23.21
CA GLU A 70 -25.31 28.45 -24.04
C GLU A 70 -25.75 28.23 -25.50
N MET A 71 -25.54 27.03 -26.05
CA MET A 71 -26.02 26.65 -27.38
C MET A 71 -27.54 26.47 -27.43
N VAL A 72 -28.13 25.85 -26.40
CA VAL A 72 -29.58 25.62 -26.29
C VAL A 72 -30.31 26.97 -26.17
N VAL A 73 -29.86 27.86 -25.29
CA VAL A 73 -30.50 29.18 -25.09
C VAL A 73 -30.41 30.05 -26.34
N ARG A 74 -29.35 29.91 -27.15
CA ARG A 74 -29.22 30.60 -28.45
C ARG A 74 -29.90 29.87 -29.62
N ASN A 75 -30.58 28.75 -29.36
CA ASN A 75 -31.26 27.92 -30.35
C ASN A 75 -30.36 27.48 -31.52
N ARG A 76 -29.08 27.16 -31.24
CA ARG A 76 -28.11 26.73 -32.24
C ARG A 76 -27.17 25.66 -31.68
N ILE A 77 -27.52 24.40 -31.92
CA ILE A 77 -26.72 23.25 -31.51
C ILE A 77 -25.76 22.84 -32.63
N GLN A 78 -24.47 22.82 -32.33
CA GLN A 78 -23.42 22.34 -33.25
C GLN A 78 -22.84 21.03 -32.71
N ILE A 79 -23.42 19.91 -33.13
CA ILE A 79 -23.08 18.57 -32.63
C ILE A 79 -21.59 18.26 -32.80
N GLU A 80 -20.99 18.62 -33.93
CA GLU A 80 -19.55 18.43 -34.18
C GLU A 80 -18.65 19.08 -33.12
N VAL A 81 -19.05 20.24 -32.61
CA VAL A 81 -18.28 20.92 -31.54
C VAL A 81 -18.44 20.16 -30.23
N LEU A 82 -19.66 19.70 -29.92
CA LEU A 82 -19.92 18.91 -28.72
C LEU A 82 -19.14 17.59 -28.73
N VAL A 83 -19.14 16.87 -29.86
CA VAL A 83 -18.38 15.63 -30.02
C VAL A 83 -16.90 15.86 -29.78
N LYS A 84 -16.31 16.90 -30.40
CA LYS A 84 -14.89 17.24 -30.19
C LYS A 84 -14.55 17.56 -28.73
N ARG A 85 -15.44 18.24 -28.01
CA ARG A 85 -15.24 18.52 -26.57
C ARG A 85 -15.44 17.28 -25.71
N ALA A 86 -16.41 16.44 -26.04
CA ALA A 86 -16.69 15.20 -25.34
C ALA A 86 -15.52 14.21 -25.45
N VAL A 87 -14.81 14.14 -26.58
CA VAL A 87 -13.61 13.29 -26.71
C VAL A 87 -12.55 13.65 -25.68
N VAL A 88 -12.29 14.95 -25.46
CA VAL A 88 -11.30 15.39 -24.45
C VAL A 88 -11.72 14.99 -23.03
N LEU A 89 -13.02 15.06 -22.73
CA LEU A 89 -13.58 14.57 -21.47
C LEU A 89 -13.46 13.04 -21.35
N GLN A 90 -13.78 12.30 -22.42
CA GLN A 90 -13.67 10.84 -22.46
C GLN A 90 -12.24 10.37 -22.25
N ASP A 91 -11.25 11.04 -22.84
CA ASP A 91 -9.83 10.70 -22.63
C ASP A 91 -9.43 10.86 -21.15
N ALA A 92 -9.88 11.95 -20.50
CA ALA A 92 -9.61 12.17 -19.07
C ALA A 92 -10.33 11.17 -18.17
N ASP A 93 -11.57 10.80 -18.52
CA ASP A 93 -12.36 9.79 -17.81
C ASP A 93 -11.75 8.38 -17.95
N ALA A 94 -11.26 8.04 -19.15
CA ALA A 94 -10.56 6.78 -19.39
C ALA A 94 -9.25 6.69 -18.59
N GLU A 95 -8.48 7.79 -18.52
CA GLU A 95 -7.27 7.85 -17.70
C GLU A 95 -7.61 7.71 -16.21
N LEU A 96 -8.65 8.41 -15.74
CA LEU A 96 -9.12 8.30 -14.36
C LEU A 96 -9.50 6.86 -14.02
N HIS A 97 -10.27 6.21 -14.90
CA HIS A 97 -10.71 4.83 -14.69
C HIS A 97 -9.53 3.85 -14.55
N GLU A 98 -8.49 4.03 -15.37
CA GLU A 98 -7.29 3.20 -15.28
C GLU A 98 -6.54 3.44 -13.97
N VAL A 99 -6.35 4.70 -13.56
CA VAL A 99 -5.68 5.01 -12.28
C VAL A 99 -6.47 4.49 -11.10
N GLU A 100 -7.80 4.63 -11.09
CA GLU A 100 -8.66 4.08 -10.03
C GLU A 100 -8.56 2.57 -9.94
N ARG A 101 -8.46 1.88 -11.07
CA ARG A 101 -8.25 0.43 -11.11
C ARG A 101 -6.93 0.05 -10.44
N ILE A 102 -5.83 0.75 -10.75
CA ILE A 102 -4.52 0.50 -10.15
C ILE A 102 -4.57 0.74 -8.63
N VAL A 103 -5.09 1.90 -8.19
CA VAL A 103 -5.21 2.25 -6.77
C VAL A 103 -5.99 1.18 -6.00
N ARG A 104 -7.13 0.70 -6.53
CA ARG A 104 -7.91 -0.38 -5.91
C ARG A 104 -7.13 -1.70 -5.82
N MET A 105 -6.31 -2.03 -6.82
CA MET A 105 -5.48 -3.24 -6.79
C MET A 105 -4.39 -3.14 -5.71
N GLU A 106 -3.80 -1.97 -5.51
CA GLU A 106 -2.80 -1.75 -4.46
C GLU A 106 -3.40 -1.81 -3.05
N GLU A 107 -4.56 -1.17 -2.86
CA GLU A 107 -5.30 -1.22 -1.59
C GLU A 107 -5.66 -2.65 -1.19
N THR A 108 -5.89 -3.53 -2.18
CA THR A 108 -6.28 -4.94 -1.96
C THR A 108 -5.12 -5.93 -2.09
N ALA A 109 -3.89 -5.47 -2.34
CA ALA A 109 -2.75 -6.34 -2.64
C ALA A 109 -2.26 -7.15 -1.43
N THR A 110 -2.42 -6.64 -0.20
CA THR A 110 -2.04 -7.35 1.03
C THR A 110 -3.27 -7.55 1.90
N ALA A 111 -3.73 -8.79 2.08
CA ALA A 111 -4.85 -9.06 2.99
C ALA A 111 -4.43 -9.13 4.47
N GLY A 112 -3.15 -9.38 4.74
CA GLY A 112 -2.66 -9.46 6.10
C GLY A 112 -1.39 -10.29 6.22
N SER A 113 -1.14 -10.75 7.44
CA SER A 113 -0.02 -11.61 7.79
C SER A 113 -0.50 -12.95 8.35
N CYS A 114 0.25 -14.01 8.07
CA CYS A 114 -0.05 -15.34 8.57
C CYS A 114 -0.04 -15.36 10.10
N THR A 115 -1.10 -15.85 10.72
CA THR A 115 -1.20 -15.97 12.19
C THR A 115 -0.16 -16.91 12.79
N SER A 116 0.38 -17.86 12.01
CA SER A 116 1.37 -18.82 12.51
C SER A 116 2.82 -18.39 12.36
N CYS A 117 3.19 -17.64 11.33
CA CYS A 117 4.60 -17.27 11.08
C CYS A 117 4.83 -15.78 10.79
N GLY A 118 3.77 -14.98 10.71
CA GLY A 118 3.84 -13.54 10.46
C GLY A 118 4.16 -13.14 9.01
N ALA A 119 4.31 -14.10 8.09
CA ALA A 119 4.61 -13.78 6.69
C ALA A 119 3.41 -13.06 6.02
N PRO A 120 3.64 -11.97 5.26
CA PRO A 120 2.57 -11.29 4.55
C PRO A 120 1.99 -12.18 3.45
N HIS A 121 0.71 -12.03 3.16
CA HIS A 121 0.04 -12.77 2.10
C HIS A 121 -0.90 -11.87 1.28
N SER A 122 -1.07 -12.24 0.02
CA SER A 122 -2.03 -11.58 -0.87
C SER A 122 -3.47 -11.90 -0.46
N SER A 123 -4.42 -11.10 -0.95
CA SER A 123 -5.85 -11.24 -0.66
C SER A 123 -6.50 -12.52 -1.16
N GLY A 124 -5.90 -13.22 -2.11
CA GLY A 124 -6.37 -14.52 -2.61
C GLY A 124 -5.63 -15.73 -2.07
N ALA A 125 -4.69 -15.58 -1.12
CA ALA A 125 -3.88 -16.70 -0.67
C ALA A 125 -4.64 -17.63 0.29
N THR A 126 -4.89 -18.88 -0.13
CA THR A 126 -5.48 -19.92 0.74
C THR A 126 -4.47 -20.48 1.74
N PHE A 127 -3.19 -20.57 1.35
CA PHE A 127 -2.10 -21.10 2.17
C PHE A 127 -0.95 -20.10 2.26
N CYS A 128 -0.23 -20.13 3.39
CA CYS A 128 0.95 -19.31 3.59
C CYS A 128 2.11 -19.79 2.71
N TRP A 129 2.65 -18.92 1.87
CA TRP A 129 3.80 -19.23 1.01
C TRP A 129 5.07 -19.59 1.79
N GLN A 130 5.19 -19.15 3.05
CA GLN A 130 6.39 -19.37 3.87
C GLN A 130 6.29 -20.58 4.82
N CYS A 131 5.11 -20.85 5.41
CA CYS A 131 4.95 -21.96 6.36
C CYS A 131 3.92 -23.03 5.94
N GLY A 132 3.24 -22.85 4.80
CA GLY A 132 2.28 -23.82 4.24
C GLY A 132 0.93 -23.92 4.95
N LYS A 133 0.73 -23.23 6.09
CA LYS A 133 -0.53 -23.30 6.85
C LYS A 133 -1.67 -22.57 6.14
N PRO A 134 -2.93 -23.03 6.30
CA PRO A 134 -4.09 -22.33 5.77
C PRO A 134 -4.22 -20.94 6.40
N LEU A 135 -4.57 -19.95 5.58
CA LEU A 135 -4.74 -18.55 5.99
C LEU A 135 -6.21 -18.18 6.24
N LEU A 136 -7.12 -18.93 5.61
CA LEU A 136 -8.57 -18.79 5.79
C LEU A 136 -9.08 -20.01 6.57
N GLU A 137 -9.97 -19.77 7.52
CA GLU A 137 -10.80 -20.82 8.12
C GLU A 137 -11.65 -21.40 6.98
N GLN A 138 -11.41 -22.66 6.59
CA GLN A 138 -12.19 -23.30 5.53
C GLN A 138 -13.62 -23.50 6.03
N VAL A 139 -14.56 -22.68 5.57
CA VAL A 139 -15.98 -22.97 5.73
C VAL A 139 -16.28 -24.20 4.88
N SER A 140 -16.56 -25.34 5.51
CA SER A 140 -16.89 -26.56 4.80
C SER A 140 -18.19 -26.38 4.01
N GLY A 141 -18.17 -26.75 2.72
CA GLY A 141 -19.30 -26.62 1.81
C GLY A 141 -20.58 -27.36 2.27
N ASP A 142 -20.45 -28.29 3.21
CA ASP A 142 -21.59 -28.99 3.85
C ASP A 142 -22.50 -28.07 4.66
N ALA A 143 -22.03 -26.90 5.10
CA ALA A 143 -22.84 -25.94 5.85
C ALA A 143 -23.76 -25.09 4.95
N ILE A 144 -23.42 -24.92 3.67
CA ILE A 144 -24.17 -24.06 2.73
C ILE A 144 -25.40 -24.78 2.14
N LEU A 145 -25.39 -26.12 2.08
CA LEU A 145 -26.45 -26.93 1.47
C LEU A 145 -27.53 -27.43 2.46
N ARG A 146 -27.49 -27.00 3.73
CA ARG A 146 -28.48 -27.36 4.77
C ARG A 146 -29.17 -26.15 5.41
N GLY A 147 -29.20 -25.00 4.71
CA GLY A 147 -29.90 -23.78 5.12
C GLY A 147 -31.12 -23.51 4.25
#